data_AF-A0A0D8Y3W0-F1
#
_entry.id   AF-A0A0D8Y3W0-F1
#
_cell.length_a   1.000
_cell.length_b   1.000
_cell.length_c   1.000
_cell.angle_alpha   90.00
_cell.angle_beta   90.00
_cell.angle_gamma   90.00
#
_symmetry.space_group_name_H-M   'P 1'
#
loop_
_entity.id
_entity.type
_entity.pdbx_description
1 polymer ?
#
loop_
_entity_poly.entity_id
_entity_poly.type
_entity_poly.pdbx_seq_one_letter_code
_entity_poly.pdbx_strand_id
1 'polypeptide(L)'
;MHFPSYSSFRNYTSCLLFYQKPSSSNPDFSNLPGARVPKTTLSKRTRLLEITPKNAQDAFEHCLQLVKSRDRENYQSSLVMPQACRAEILALLAFNIEVALIREKISSQRGSDIAGMYRLQFWRDAIKSIYGDSVSPVPRQPIAIALCSFAPQASLSLLESLIIARQQTMGDRPFRAVDDVAKYGVATAGALIRLEGEALARGCLLGKPCEAFVDAAHEMGAAYSIMNLIRSFLPLLAKGIILLPADLLELHNLTPDRVYKRKDSAAVTNLVRDMTQASFSDQLILQHGWWYRKIYVLRFTQVALVHIQASRKLSSLVPRPLRSCLAASGSVVDTIVNSVKKVDYNIYDPILQKSHPFLIWSLLLKKILGRY
;
A
#
# COMPACT_ATOMS: atom_id res chain seq x y z
N MET A 1 -9.94 25.22 11.75
CA MET A 1 -9.47 24.83 10.41
C MET A 1 -10.70 24.57 9.55
N HIS A 2 -11.20 25.58 8.84
CA HIS A 2 -12.25 25.39 7.84
C HIS A 2 -11.67 24.60 6.66
N PHE A 3 -12.25 23.45 6.36
CA PHE A 3 -11.99 22.74 5.11
C PHE A 3 -12.61 23.54 3.96
N PRO A 4 -11.99 23.55 2.77
CA PRO A 4 -12.54 24.27 1.64
C PRO A 4 -13.77 23.54 1.10
N SER A 5 -14.83 24.30 0.93
CA SER A 5 -16.01 23.97 0.16
C SER A 5 -15.66 23.72 -1.31
N TYR A 6 -16.00 22.53 -1.82
CA TYR A 6 -16.55 22.24 -3.16
C TYR A 6 -15.75 22.62 -4.44
N SER A 7 -14.78 23.54 -4.41
CA SER A 7 -14.20 24.12 -5.62
C SER A 7 -13.25 23.19 -6.37
N SER A 8 -12.46 22.36 -5.67
CA SER A 8 -11.58 21.38 -6.34
C SER A 8 -12.36 20.27 -7.04
N PHE A 9 -13.51 19.84 -6.54
CA PHE A 9 -14.31 18.75 -7.14
C PHE A 9 -15.13 19.20 -8.35
N ARG A 10 -15.53 20.48 -8.40
CA ARG A 10 -16.35 21.05 -9.48
C ARG A 10 -15.67 20.96 -10.86
N ASN A 11 -14.34 20.91 -10.89
CA ASN A 11 -13.58 20.77 -12.12
C ASN A 11 -13.53 19.32 -12.66
N TYR A 12 -14.01 18.33 -11.88
CA TYR A 12 -13.92 16.90 -12.22
C TYR A 12 -15.31 16.23 -12.38
N THR A 13 -16.41 16.98 -12.29
CA THR A 13 -17.78 16.43 -12.37
C THR A 13 -18.25 16.06 -13.78
N SER A 14 -17.41 16.15 -14.82
CA SER A 14 -17.77 15.83 -16.21
C SER A 14 -17.16 14.51 -16.71
N CYS A 15 -17.05 13.48 -15.87
CA CYS A 15 -16.65 12.15 -16.33
C CYS A 15 -17.81 11.45 -17.07
N LEU A 16 -18.07 11.87 -18.30
CA LEU A 16 -18.79 11.04 -19.28
C LEU A 16 -17.79 10.00 -19.79
N LEU A 17 -17.83 8.79 -19.24
CA LEU A 17 -16.99 7.69 -19.73
C LEU A 17 -17.40 7.34 -21.17
N PHE A 18 -16.51 7.62 -22.12
CA PHE A 18 -16.73 7.36 -23.54
C PHE A 18 -16.70 5.86 -23.82
N TYR A 19 -17.85 5.35 -24.22
CA TYR A 19 -18.04 3.99 -24.71
C TYR A 19 -17.46 3.87 -26.13
N GLN A 20 -16.40 3.08 -26.34
CA GLN A 20 -16.06 2.54 -27.65
C GLN A 20 -16.80 1.22 -27.85
N LYS A 21 -17.59 1.15 -28.91
CA LYS A 21 -18.38 -0.03 -29.28
C LYS A 21 -17.44 -1.09 -29.89
N PRO A 22 -17.31 -2.30 -29.33
CA PRO A 22 -16.58 -3.36 -30.01
C PRO A 22 -17.35 -3.81 -31.27
N SER A 23 -16.62 -4.11 -32.35
CA SER A 23 -17.17 -4.76 -33.54
C SER A 23 -17.58 -6.19 -33.19
N SER A 24 -18.86 -6.39 -32.90
CA SER A 24 -19.40 -7.72 -32.55
C SER A 24 -19.68 -8.53 -33.83
N SER A 25 -18.75 -9.37 -34.25
CA SER A 25 -19.10 -10.61 -34.96
C SER A 25 -19.44 -11.66 -33.91
N ASN A 26 -20.66 -11.59 -33.35
CA ASN A 26 -21.12 -12.63 -32.44
C ASN A 26 -21.36 -13.91 -33.24
N PRO A 27 -20.84 -15.07 -32.82
CA PRO A 27 -21.18 -16.35 -33.46
C PRO A 27 -22.68 -16.64 -33.32
N ASP A 28 -23.29 -17.12 -34.39
CA ASP A 28 -24.72 -17.42 -34.46
C ASP A 28 -25.00 -18.82 -33.90
N PHE A 29 -25.62 -18.86 -32.72
CA PHE A 29 -26.00 -20.09 -32.02
C PHE A 29 -27.44 -20.54 -32.30
N SER A 30 -28.15 -19.86 -33.21
CA SER A 30 -29.55 -20.17 -33.54
C SER A 30 -29.76 -21.56 -34.14
N ASN A 31 -28.70 -22.17 -34.68
CA ASN A 31 -28.75 -23.48 -35.33
C ASN A 31 -28.44 -24.66 -34.39
N LEU A 32 -28.25 -24.43 -33.08
CA LEU A 32 -28.00 -25.53 -32.13
C LEU A 32 -29.33 -26.16 -31.65
N PRO A 33 -29.48 -27.49 -31.76
CA PRO A 33 -30.69 -28.18 -31.31
C PRO A 33 -30.88 -28.00 -29.79
N GLY A 34 -32.04 -27.45 -29.39
CA GLY A 34 -32.38 -27.15 -27.99
C GLY A 34 -32.03 -25.73 -27.51
N ALA A 35 -31.46 -24.87 -28.36
CA ALA A 35 -31.17 -23.49 -28.02
C ALA A 35 -32.46 -22.66 -27.85
N ARG A 36 -32.63 -22.03 -26.68
CA ARG A 36 -33.72 -21.08 -26.44
C ARG A 36 -33.40 -19.78 -27.18
N VAL A 37 -34.31 -19.31 -28.04
CA VAL A 37 -34.18 -18.00 -28.72
C VAL A 37 -33.99 -16.92 -27.64
N PRO A 38 -32.88 -16.16 -27.66
CA PRO A 38 -32.68 -15.10 -26.69
C PRO A 38 -33.82 -14.09 -26.83
N LYS A 39 -34.53 -13.80 -25.74
CA LYS A 39 -35.56 -12.75 -25.72
C LYS A 39 -34.91 -11.43 -26.12
N THR A 40 -35.15 -11.01 -27.35
CA THR A 40 -34.63 -9.77 -27.95
C THR A 40 -35.38 -8.57 -27.37
N THR A 41 -35.03 -8.20 -26.15
CA THR A 41 -35.25 -6.84 -25.63
C THR A 41 -33.99 -6.40 -24.89
N LEU A 42 -32.89 -6.27 -25.64
CA LEU A 42 -31.78 -5.41 -25.24
C LEU A 42 -32.27 -3.96 -25.38
N SER A 43 -32.99 -3.47 -24.36
CA SER A 43 -33.16 -2.04 -24.15
C SER A 43 -31.77 -1.46 -23.93
N LYS A 44 -31.20 -0.92 -25.01
CA LYS A 44 -29.93 -0.19 -25.07
C LYS A 44 -30.04 1.08 -24.23
N ARG A 45 -29.78 0.94 -22.94
CA ARG A 45 -29.10 1.99 -22.18
C ARG A 45 -27.95 1.31 -21.47
N THR A 46 -26.77 1.37 -22.09
CA THR A 46 -25.51 1.20 -21.38
C THR A 46 -25.63 2.06 -20.12
N ARG A 47 -25.72 1.44 -18.93
CA ARG A 47 -25.90 2.18 -17.67
C ARG A 47 -24.57 2.89 -17.38
N LEU A 48 -24.30 3.97 -18.11
CA LEU A 48 -23.28 4.93 -17.78
C LEU A 48 -23.58 5.39 -16.36
N LEU A 49 -22.61 5.22 -15.46
CA LEU A 49 -22.76 5.64 -14.08
C LEU A 49 -22.73 7.17 -14.08
N GLU A 50 -23.90 7.79 -14.02
CA GLU A 50 -24.02 9.24 -13.90
C GLU A 50 -23.59 9.65 -12.48
N ILE A 51 -22.42 10.27 -12.38
CA ILE A 51 -21.91 10.79 -11.11
C ILE A 51 -22.50 12.18 -10.91
N THR A 52 -23.57 12.28 -10.13
CA THR A 52 -24.09 13.58 -9.72
C THR A 52 -23.11 14.27 -8.77
N PRO A 53 -23.11 15.61 -8.67
CA PRO A 53 -22.25 16.33 -7.73
C PRO A 53 -22.47 15.91 -6.27
N LYS A 54 -23.72 15.55 -5.91
CA LYS A 54 -24.05 15.00 -4.59
C LYS A 54 -23.38 13.64 -4.37
N ASN A 55 -23.45 12.72 -5.34
CA ASN A 55 -22.80 11.41 -5.23
C ASN A 55 -21.28 11.55 -5.08
N ALA A 56 -20.66 12.50 -5.80
CA ALA A 56 -19.22 12.78 -5.68
C ALA A 56 -18.86 13.31 -4.29
N GLN A 57 -19.69 14.19 -3.72
CA GLN A 57 -19.50 14.72 -2.38
C GLN A 57 -19.64 13.63 -1.30
N ASP A 58 -20.70 12.81 -1.38
CA ASP A 58 -20.93 11.70 -0.45
C ASP A 58 -19.77 10.67 -0.54
N ALA A 59 -19.27 10.41 -1.75
CA ALA A 59 -18.11 9.58 -1.99
C ALA A 59 -16.84 10.14 -1.34
N PHE A 60 -16.59 11.43 -1.49
CA PHE A 60 -15.43 12.08 -0.90
C PHE A 60 -15.49 12.09 0.64
N GLU A 61 -16.65 12.41 1.22
CA GLU A 61 -16.84 12.39 2.67
C GLU A 61 -16.60 10.98 3.22
N HIS A 62 -17.09 9.95 2.51
CA HIS A 62 -16.80 8.56 2.87
C HIS A 62 -15.30 8.25 2.87
N CYS A 63 -14.57 8.66 1.82
CA CYS A 63 -13.10 8.50 1.76
C CYS A 63 -12.40 9.21 2.92
N LEU A 64 -12.79 10.46 3.21
CA LEU A 64 -12.24 11.25 4.31
C LEU A 64 -12.44 10.57 5.68
N GLN A 65 -13.66 10.12 5.97
CA GLN A 65 -13.97 9.44 7.24
C GLN A 65 -13.25 8.09 7.35
N LEU A 66 -13.14 7.34 6.24
CA LEU A 66 -12.40 6.08 6.22
C LEU A 66 -10.92 6.31 6.53
N VAL A 67 -10.27 7.27 5.88
CA VAL A 67 -8.85 7.58 6.11
C VAL A 67 -8.65 8.10 7.54
N LYS A 68 -9.50 9.01 8.01
CA LYS A 68 -9.41 9.56 9.37
C LYS A 68 -9.54 8.51 10.47
N SER A 69 -10.38 7.49 10.26
CA SER A 69 -10.63 6.44 11.26
C SER A 69 -9.65 5.27 11.18
N ARG A 70 -9.18 4.90 9.98
CA ARG A 70 -8.35 3.69 9.77
C ARG A 70 -6.88 3.98 9.53
N ASP A 71 -6.53 5.19 9.07
CA ASP A 71 -5.16 5.58 8.75
C ASP A 71 -4.88 7.02 9.19
N ARG A 72 -4.81 7.19 10.52
CA ARG A 72 -4.59 8.50 11.14
C ARG A 72 -3.26 9.12 10.74
N GLU A 73 -2.24 8.31 10.44
CA GLU A 73 -0.91 8.77 10.09
C GLU A 73 -0.91 9.42 8.70
N ASN A 74 -1.48 8.75 7.70
CA ASN A 74 -1.63 9.34 6.37
C ASN A 74 -2.72 10.43 6.32
N TYR A 75 -3.74 10.36 7.19
CA TYR A 75 -4.66 11.47 7.36
C TYR A 75 -3.91 12.75 7.78
N GLN A 76 -3.04 12.68 8.79
CA GLN A 76 -2.26 13.82 9.25
C GLN A 76 -1.28 14.31 8.19
N SER A 77 -0.68 13.40 7.41
CA SER A 77 0.13 13.74 6.25
C SER A 77 -0.64 14.55 5.21
N SER A 78 -1.87 14.15 4.88
CA SER A 78 -2.69 14.84 3.88
C SER A 78 -2.98 16.31 4.25
N LEU A 79 -3.00 16.63 5.56
CA LEU A 79 -3.21 18.00 6.05
C LEU A 79 -2.03 18.93 5.74
N VAL A 80 -0.79 18.41 5.68
CA VAL A 80 0.40 19.21 5.38
C VAL A 80 0.64 19.36 3.88
N MET A 81 -0.06 18.58 3.04
CA MET A 81 0.03 18.64 1.58
C MET A 81 -0.77 19.84 1.01
N PRO A 82 -0.46 20.32 -0.21
CA PRO A 82 -1.19 21.37 -0.91
C PRO A 82 -2.67 21.01 -1.10
N GLN A 83 -3.55 22.01 -0.94
CA GLN A 83 -5.00 21.80 -0.99
C GLN A 83 -5.49 21.24 -2.35
N ALA A 84 -4.85 21.62 -3.45
CA ALA A 84 -5.24 21.25 -4.80
C ALA A 84 -5.28 19.73 -5.05
N CYS A 85 -4.42 18.95 -4.39
CA CYS A 85 -4.31 17.51 -4.58
C CYS A 85 -4.87 16.69 -3.41
N ARG A 86 -5.33 17.31 -2.30
CA ARG A 86 -5.79 16.57 -1.11
C ARG A 86 -6.95 15.63 -1.42
N ALA A 87 -7.85 16.05 -2.30
CA ALA A 87 -9.01 15.26 -2.67
C ALA A 87 -8.62 13.95 -3.35
N GLU A 88 -7.68 14.03 -4.29
CA GLU A 88 -7.10 12.89 -4.99
C GLU A 88 -6.33 11.97 -4.03
N ILE A 89 -5.48 12.54 -3.19
CA ILE A 89 -4.67 11.79 -2.21
C ILE A 89 -5.58 11.04 -1.23
N LEU A 90 -6.66 11.65 -0.73
CA LEU A 90 -7.61 10.98 0.15
C LEU A 90 -8.35 9.83 -0.56
N ALA A 91 -8.67 9.95 -1.85
CA ALA A 91 -9.27 8.86 -2.61
C ALA A 91 -8.29 7.69 -2.80
N LEU A 92 -7.02 7.98 -3.10
CA LEU A 92 -5.94 6.99 -3.22
C LEU A 92 -5.67 6.27 -1.89
N LEU A 93 -5.61 7.02 -0.79
CA LEU A 93 -5.47 6.48 0.56
C LEU A 93 -6.67 5.60 0.94
N ALA A 94 -7.89 6.06 0.68
CA ALA A 94 -9.10 5.29 0.94
C ALA A 94 -9.12 3.97 0.15
N PHE A 95 -8.70 4.01 -1.12
CA PHE A 95 -8.53 2.81 -1.94
C PHE A 95 -7.49 1.85 -1.34
N ASN A 96 -6.31 2.35 -0.95
CA ASN A 96 -5.28 1.54 -0.31
C ASN A 96 -5.77 0.87 0.98
N ILE A 97 -6.52 1.60 1.82
CA ILE A 97 -7.14 1.06 3.04
C ILE A 97 -8.13 -0.05 2.69
N GLU A 98 -9.01 0.18 1.72
CA GLU A 98 -10.05 -0.78 1.36
C GLU A 98 -9.44 -2.10 0.86
N VAL A 99 -8.42 -2.04 -0.01
CA VAL A 99 -7.73 -3.26 -0.48
C VAL A 99 -6.89 -3.93 0.62
N ALA A 100 -6.31 -3.16 1.54
CA ALA A 100 -5.55 -3.70 2.67
C ALA A 100 -6.44 -4.43 3.69
N LEU A 101 -7.65 -3.92 3.92
CA LEU A 101 -8.59 -4.48 4.89
C LEU A 101 -9.31 -5.73 4.40
N ILE A 102 -9.27 -6.06 3.11
CA ILE A 102 -9.95 -7.25 2.54
C ILE A 102 -9.58 -8.51 3.33
N ARG A 103 -8.29 -8.70 3.59
CA ARG A 103 -7.77 -9.84 4.36
C ARG A 103 -8.38 -9.90 5.76
N GLU A 104 -8.42 -8.78 6.46
CA GLU A 104 -8.98 -8.70 7.82
C GLU A 104 -10.49 -8.97 7.84
N LYS A 105 -11.24 -8.41 6.88
CA LYS A 105 -12.70 -8.54 6.79
C LYS A 105 -13.17 -9.98 6.54
N ILE A 106 -12.33 -10.82 5.95
CA ILE A 106 -12.70 -12.17 5.47
C ILE A 106 -12.09 -13.29 6.32
N SER A 107 -11.04 -12.99 7.10
CA SER A 107 -10.30 -13.93 7.95
C SER A 107 -11.16 -14.69 8.98
N SER A 108 -12.44 -14.36 9.18
CA SER A 108 -13.36 -15.04 10.10
C SER A 108 -14.15 -16.20 9.50
N GLN A 109 -13.98 -16.55 8.21
CA GLN A 109 -14.79 -17.57 7.52
C GLN A 109 -13.95 -18.71 6.93
N ARG A 110 -14.46 -19.95 6.99
CA ARG A 110 -13.88 -21.12 6.31
C ARG A 110 -13.94 -20.88 4.79
N GLY A 111 -12.81 -21.00 4.07
CA GLY A 111 -12.71 -20.62 2.64
C GLY A 111 -12.39 -19.14 2.39
N SER A 112 -11.92 -18.43 3.43
CA SER A 112 -11.59 -17.00 3.42
C SER A 112 -10.70 -16.55 2.26
N ASP A 113 -9.71 -17.37 1.88
CA ASP A 113 -8.68 -16.93 0.94
C ASP A 113 -9.26 -16.73 -0.45
N ILE A 114 -10.13 -17.65 -0.88
CA ILE A 114 -10.81 -17.60 -2.17
C ILE A 114 -11.74 -16.38 -2.22
N ALA A 115 -12.52 -16.14 -1.16
CA ALA A 115 -13.39 -14.98 -1.08
C ALA A 115 -12.60 -13.65 -1.12
N GLY A 116 -11.44 -13.60 -0.47
CA GLY A 116 -10.55 -12.43 -0.52
C GLY A 116 -9.93 -12.22 -1.90
N MET A 117 -9.54 -13.29 -2.58
CA MET A 117 -9.08 -13.23 -3.98
C MET A 117 -10.19 -12.68 -4.90
N TYR A 118 -11.45 -13.11 -4.74
CA TYR A 118 -12.57 -12.55 -5.52
C TYR A 118 -12.83 -11.07 -5.21
N ARG A 119 -12.67 -10.62 -3.95
CA ARG A 119 -12.78 -9.18 -3.61
C ARG A 119 -11.65 -8.35 -4.21
N LEU A 120 -10.42 -8.87 -4.22
CA LEU A 120 -9.29 -8.20 -4.88
C LEU A 120 -9.49 -8.15 -6.40
N GLN A 121 -9.97 -9.26 -6.99
CA GLN A 121 -10.30 -9.31 -8.41
C GLN A 121 -11.41 -8.30 -8.77
N PHE A 122 -12.46 -8.19 -7.94
CA PHE A 122 -13.49 -7.17 -8.10
C PHE A 122 -12.88 -5.76 -8.17
N TRP A 123 -11.93 -5.41 -7.30
CA TRP A 123 -11.27 -4.10 -7.34
C TRP A 123 -10.42 -3.92 -8.59
N ARG A 124 -9.77 -4.98 -9.08
CA ARG A 124 -9.00 -4.92 -10.32
C ARG A 124 -9.91 -4.63 -11.51
N ASP A 125 -11.03 -5.33 -11.59
CA ASP A 125 -12.02 -5.13 -12.66
C ASP A 125 -12.66 -3.74 -12.55
N ALA A 126 -12.93 -3.27 -11.32
CA ALA A 126 -13.45 -1.93 -11.07
C ALA A 126 -12.50 -0.84 -11.58
N ILE A 127 -11.19 -0.95 -11.32
CA ILE A 127 -10.20 0.00 -11.83
C ILE A 127 -10.13 -0.05 -13.34
N LYS A 128 -10.09 -1.25 -13.96
CA LYS A 128 -10.14 -1.37 -15.42
C LYS A 128 -11.38 -0.69 -16.01
N SER A 129 -12.54 -0.84 -15.38
CA SER A 129 -13.76 -0.15 -15.77
C SER A 129 -13.66 1.38 -15.61
N ILE A 130 -13.01 1.89 -14.55
CA ILE A 130 -12.77 3.33 -14.36
C ILE A 130 -11.88 3.90 -15.48
N TYR A 131 -10.89 3.13 -15.94
CA TYR A 131 -9.95 3.55 -16.99
C TYR A 131 -10.46 3.27 -18.41
N GLY A 132 -11.61 2.61 -18.57
CA GLY A 132 -12.18 2.27 -19.89
C GLY A 132 -11.61 1.01 -20.53
N ASP A 133 -10.77 0.25 -19.83
CA ASP A 133 -10.17 -1.01 -20.30
C ASP A 133 -11.12 -2.21 -20.20
N SER A 134 -12.31 -2.02 -19.63
CA SER A 134 -13.33 -3.05 -19.44
C SER A 134 -14.70 -2.57 -19.92
N VAL A 135 -15.46 -3.48 -20.53
CA VAL A 135 -16.85 -3.25 -20.95
C VAL A 135 -17.81 -3.20 -19.75
N SER A 136 -17.35 -3.65 -18.57
CA SER A 136 -18.17 -3.66 -17.35
C SER A 136 -18.40 -2.25 -16.83
N PRO A 137 -19.60 -1.93 -16.30
CA PRO A 137 -19.87 -0.63 -15.72
C PRO A 137 -19.05 -0.42 -14.44
N VAL A 138 -18.64 0.83 -14.19
CA VAL A 138 -18.03 1.21 -12.91
C VAL A 138 -18.99 0.85 -11.76
N PRO A 139 -18.50 0.20 -10.68
CA PRO A 139 -19.36 -0.14 -9.56
C PRO A 139 -19.78 1.11 -8.77
N ARG A 140 -20.99 1.08 -8.19
CA ARG A 140 -21.52 2.13 -7.30
C ARG A 140 -20.91 2.08 -5.89
N GLN A 141 -19.59 1.95 -5.81
CA GLN A 141 -18.83 2.01 -4.57
C GLN A 141 -18.33 3.45 -4.36
N PRO A 142 -18.45 4.04 -3.15
CA PRO A 142 -17.98 5.41 -2.88
C PRO A 142 -16.54 5.66 -3.33
N ILE A 143 -15.63 4.72 -3.03
CA ILE A 143 -14.22 4.83 -3.41
C ILE A 143 -14.04 4.77 -4.93
N ALA A 144 -14.79 3.92 -5.63
CA ALA A 144 -14.73 3.83 -7.10
C ALA A 144 -15.22 5.14 -7.75
N ILE A 145 -16.30 5.72 -7.21
CA ILE A 145 -16.84 7.02 -7.64
C ILE A 145 -15.81 8.14 -7.41
N ALA A 146 -15.16 8.15 -6.24
CA ALA A 146 -14.12 9.13 -5.94
C ALA A 146 -12.90 8.99 -6.87
N LEU A 147 -12.48 7.76 -7.19
CA LEU A 147 -11.39 7.51 -8.12
C LEU A 147 -11.73 7.92 -9.57
N CYS A 148 -12.99 7.80 -10.00
CA CYS A 148 -13.42 8.29 -11.32
C CYS A 148 -13.11 9.78 -11.51
N SER A 149 -13.20 10.60 -10.47
CA SER A 149 -12.91 12.04 -10.56
C SER A 149 -11.44 12.34 -10.87
N PHE A 150 -10.53 11.38 -10.69
CA PHE A 150 -9.10 11.56 -10.91
C PHE A 150 -8.55 10.67 -12.04
N ALA A 151 -9.37 9.75 -12.57
CA ALA A 151 -9.01 8.97 -13.74
C ALA A 151 -9.07 9.83 -15.02
N PRO A 152 -8.20 9.59 -16.02
CA PRO A 152 -7.10 8.61 -16.04
C PRO A 152 -5.76 9.18 -15.54
N GLN A 153 -5.74 10.24 -14.73
CA GLN A 153 -4.51 10.97 -14.40
C GLN A 153 -3.54 10.16 -13.52
N ALA A 154 -4.07 9.31 -12.64
CA ALA A 154 -3.27 8.40 -11.82
C ALA A 154 -2.77 7.21 -12.64
N SER A 155 -1.59 6.69 -12.32
CA SER A 155 -1.04 5.51 -13.01
C SER A 155 -1.83 4.23 -12.72
N LEU A 156 -2.44 3.66 -13.76
CA LEU A 156 -3.16 2.38 -13.70
C LEU A 156 -2.28 1.24 -13.19
N SER A 157 -1.03 1.17 -13.64
CA SER A 157 -0.11 0.09 -13.27
C SER A 157 0.23 0.09 -11.77
N LEU A 158 0.29 1.28 -11.15
CA LEU A 158 0.50 1.40 -9.71
C LEU A 158 -0.74 0.98 -8.91
N LEU A 159 -1.93 1.37 -9.36
CA LEU A 159 -3.19 0.94 -8.74
C LEU A 159 -3.38 -0.58 -8.83
N GLU A 160 -3.09 -1.19 -9.98
CA GLU A 160 -3.11 -2.65 -10.12
C GLU A 160 -2.03 -3.33 -9.26
N SER A 161 -0.84 -2.73 -9.13
CA SER A 161 0.24 -3.27 -8.29
C SER A 161 -0.19 -3.43 -6.83
N LEU A 162 -0.94 -2.46 -6.28
CA LEU A 162 -1.50 -2.53 -4.92
C LEU A 162 -2.39 -3.76 -4.70
N ILE A 163 -3.11 -4.19 -5.74
CA ILE A 163 -4.02 -5.35 -5.70
C ILE A 163 -3.22 -6.63 -5.89
N ILE A 164 -2.40 -6.71 -6.94
CA ILE A 164 -1.65 -7.91 -7.32
C ILE A 164 -0.72 -8.34 -6.17
N ALA A 165 0.00 -7.39 -5.55
CA ALA A 165 0.87 -7.70 -4.43
C ALA A 165 0.10 -8.31 -3.25
N ARG A 166 -1.09 -7.79 -2.94
CA ARG A 166 -1.93 -8.32 -1.86
C ARG A 166 -2.54 -9.68 -2.19
N GLN A 167 -2.89 -9.90 -3.46
CA GLN A 167 -3.41 -11.19 -3.93
C GLN A 167 -2.36 -12.29 -3.78
N GLN A 168 -1.09 -11.99 -4.05
CA GLN A 168 0.03 -12.93 -3.89
C GLN A 168 0.26 -13.34 -2.42
N THR A 169 -0.07 -12.46 -1.47
CA THR A 169 0.08 -12.71 -0.03
C THR A 169 -1.16 -13.32 0.64
N MET A 170 -2.22 -13.65 -0.12
CA MET A 170 -3.40 -14.31 0.43
C MET A 170 -3.05 -15.73 0.94
N GLY A 171 -3.65 -16.13 2.06
CA GLY A 171 -3.42 -17.44 2.69
C GLY A 171 -2.24 -17.50 3.67
N ASP A 172 -1.76 -16.34 4.14
CA ASP A 172 -0.93 -16.19 5.34
C ASP A 172 0.38 -16.99 5.36
N ARG A 173 0.95 -17.19 4.17
CA ARG A 173 2.24 -17.86 4.01
C ARG A 173 3.37 -16.91 4.42
N PRO A 174 4.36 -17.37 5.20
CA PRO A 174 5.55 -16.59 5.47
C PRO A 174 6.25 -16.15 4.18
N PHE A 175 6.89 -14.98 4.20
CA PHE A 175 7.78 -14.56 3.13
C PHE A 175 8.97 -15.52 3.06
N ARG A 176 9.47 -15.81 1.85
CA ARG A 176 10.61 -16.73 1.71
C ARG A 176 11.89 -16.04 2.19
N ALA A 177 12.08 -14.79 1.78
CA ALA A 177 13.21 -13.96 2.18
C ALA A 177 12.81 -12.55 2.61
N VAL A 178 13.69 -11.86 3.34
CA VAL A 178 13.53 -10.42 3.67
C VAL A 178 13.37 -9.57 2.40
N ASP A 179 14.08 -9.94 1.34
CA ASP A 179 13.98 -9.31 0.01
C ASP A 179 12.55 -9.38 -0.57
N ASP A 180 11.80 -10.45 -0.29
CA ASP A 180 10.41 -10.54 -0.72
C ASP A 180 9.51 -9.55 0.05
N VAL A 181 9.84 -9.27 1.32
CA VAL A 181 9.16 -8.24 2.12
C VAL A 181 9.45 -6.85 1.55
N ALA A 182 10.71 -6.59 1.16
CA ALA A 182 11.11 -5.35 0.51
C ALA A 182 10.37 -5.14 -0.82
N LYS A 183 10.36 -6.15 -1.71
CA LYS A 183 9.61 -6.13 -2.98
C LYS A 183 8.12 -5.93 -2.78
N TYR A 184 7.53 -6.60 -1.78
CA TYR A 184 6.14 -6.37 -1.40
C TYR A 184 5.89 -4.91 -0.98
N GLY A 185 6.83 -4.31 -0.25
CA GLY A 185 6.80 -2.90 0.14
C GLY A 185 6.86 -1.94 -1.04
N VAL A 186 7.73 -2.20 -2.02
CA VAL A 186 7.81 -1.44 -3.27
C VAL A 186 6.48 -1.48 -4.03
N ALA A 187 5.88 -2.66 -4.15
CA ALA A 187 4.61 -2.87 -4.84
C ALA A 187 3.37 -2.35 -4.07
N THR A 188 3.51 -2.05 -2.78
CA THR A 188 2.41 -1.55 -1.92
C THR A 188 2.66 -0.12 -1.47
N ALA A 189 3.38 0.08 -0.37
CA ALA A 189 3.68 1.41 0.19
C ALA A 189 4.43 2.30 -0.81
N GLY A 190 5.40 1.75 -1.56
CA GLY A 190 6.14 2.48 -2.59
C GLY A 190 5.25 2.93 -3.77
N ALA A 191 4.38 2.04 -4.26
CA ALA A 191 3.40 2.37 -5.29
C ALA A 191 2.42 3.46 -4.84
N LEU A 192 1.97 3.43 -3.57
CA LEU A 192 1.13 4.47 -2.99
C LEU A 192 1.85 5.82 -2.90
N ILE A 193 3.08 5.86 -2.38
CA ILE A 193 3.90 7.09 -2.32
C ILE A 193 4.05 7.69 -3.73
N ARG A 194 4.24 6.84 -4.75
CA ARG A 194 4.34 7.26 -6.15
C ARG A 194 3.04 7.85 -6.68
N LEU A 195 1.90 7.22 -6.40
CA LEU A 195 0.57 7.74 -6.75
C LEU A 195 0.32 9.12 -6.10
N GLU A 196 0.67 9.28 -4.82
CA GLU A 196 0.59 10.59 -4.15
C GLU A 196 1.55 11.61 -4.78
N GLY A 197 2.75 11.19 -5.15
CA GLY A 197 3.74 12.01 -5.84
C GLY A 197 3.25 12.49 -7.21
N GLU A 198 2.56 11.64 -7.97
CA GLU A 198 1.90 12.00 -9.23
C GLU A 198 0.83 13.07 -9.01
N ALA A 199 -0.03 12.89 -7.99
CA ALA A 199 -1.06 13.86 -7.62
C ALA A 199 -0.44 15.21 -7.20
N LEU A 200 0.64 15.20 -6.42
CA LEU A 200 1.36 16.41 -6.03
C LEU A 200 2.05 17.10 -7.20
N ALA A 201 2.69 16.34 -8.08
CA ALA A 201 3.37 16.88 -9.25
C ALA A 201 2.38 17.63 -10.15
N ARG A 202 1.17 17.09 -10.34
CA ARG A 202 0.07 17.79 -11.04
C ARG A 202 -0.39 19.03 -10.28
N GLY A 203 -0.70 18.89 -8.98
CA GLY A 203 -1.19 19.99 -8.15
C GLY A 203 -0.19 21.15 -8.00
N CYS A 204 1.11 20.89 -8.17
CA CYS A 204 2.19 21.88 -8.11
C CYS A 204 2.73 22.29 -9.49
N LEU A 205 2.08 21.88 -10.59
CA LEU A 205 2.49 22.18 -11.97
C LEU A 205 3.92 21.73 -12.35
N LEU A 206 4.39 20.63 -11.73
CA LEU A 206 5.69 20.00 -12.04
C LEU A 206 5.59 18.96 -13.17
N GLY A 207 4.37 18.62 -13.60
CA GLY A 207 4.13 17.58 -14.60
C GLY A 207 4.22 16.17 -14.00
N LYS A 208 5.38 15.52 -14.11
CA LYS A 208 5.62 14.15 -13.61
C LYS A 208 6.69 14.13 -12.52
N PRO A 209 6.62 13.18 -11.57
CA PRO A 209 7.70 12.99 -10.61
C PRO A 209 9.03 12.64 -11.30
N CYS A 210 10.14 13.17 -10.80
CA CYS A 210 11.48 12.84 -11.31
C CYS A 210 11.91 11.41 -10.93
N GLU A 211 12.89 10.87 -11.66
CA GLU A 211 13.42 9.51 -11.41
C GLU A 211 13.95 9.34 -9.98
N ALA A 212 14.69 10.33 -9.47
CA ALA A 212 15.18 10.32 -8.09
C ALA A 212 14.04 10.24 -7.04
N PHE A 213 12.84 10.76 -7.33
CA PHE A 213 11.68 10.58 -6.46
C PHE A 213 11.12 9.16 -6.55
N VAL A 214 11.09 8.57 -7.74
CA VAL A 214 10.65 7.18 -7.94
C VAL A 214 11.54 6.22 -7.18
N ASP A 215 12.86 6.36 -7.30
CA ASP A 215 13.84 5.54 -6.57
C ASP A 215 13.71 5.75 -5.06
N ALA A 216 13.57 7.00 -4.61
CA ALA A 216 13.37 7.30 -3.19
C ALA A 216 12.09 6.66 -2.64
N ALA A 217 11.01 6.62 -3.44
CA ALA A 217 9.74 5.99 -3.07
C ALA A 217 9.84 4.46 -3.05
N HIS A 218 10.63 3.84 -3.93
CA HIS A 218 10.90 2.40 -3.88
C HIS A 218 11.61 2.03 -2.59
N GLU A 219 12.73 2.70 -2.31
CA GLU A 219 13.51 2.50 -1.10
C GLU A 219 12.68 2.75 0.17
N MET A 220 11.90 3.84 0.19
CA MET A 220 11.00 4.12 1.32
C MET A 220 9.92 3.06 1.49
N GLY A 221 9.35 2.55 0.39
CA GLY A 221 8.36 1.48 0.39
C GLY A 221 8.91 0.17 0.96
N ALA A 222 10.13 -0.20 0.56
CA ALA A 222 10.84 -1.38 1.07
C ALA A 222 11.12 -1.28 2.58
N ALA A 223 11.64 -0.13 3.04
CA ALA A 223 11.84 0.11 4.46
C ALA A 223 10.53 0.03 5.26
N TYR A 224 9.48 0.65 4.72
CA TYR A 224 8.17 0.71 5.37
C TYR A 224 7.58 -0.68 5.58
N SER A 225 7.63 -1.58 4.58
CA SER A 225 7.06 -2.92 4.73
C SER A 225 7.82 -3.76 5.75
N ILE A 226 9.15 -3.69 5.79
CA ILE A 226 9.96 -4.41 6.78
C ILE A 226 9.61 -3.95 8.20
N MET A 227 9.57 -2.64 8.44
CA MET A 227 9.20 -2.11 9.76
C MET A 227 7.74 -2.36 10.10
N ASN A 228 6.84 -2.30 9.13
CA ASN A 228 5.42 -2.59 9.32
C ASN A 228 5.19 -4.07 9.66
N LEU A 229 5.98 -4.99 9.11
CA LEU A 229 5.94 -6.41 9.45
C LEU A 229 6.33 -6.64 10.92
N ILE A 230 7.39 -5.97 11.39
CA ILE A 230 7.80 -5.99 12.81
C ILE A 230 6.68 -5.42 13.69
N ARG A 231 6.15 -4.24 13.35
CA ARG A 231 5.06 -3.59 14.11
C ARG A 231 3.78 -4.42 14.15
N SER A 232 3.44 -5.09 13.06
CA SER A 232 2.20 -5.87 12.93
C SER A 232 2.29 -7.27 13.55
N PHE A 233 3.46 -7.66 14.06
CA PHE A 233 3.69 -9.01 14.55
C PHE A 233 2.74 -9.43 15.66
N LEU A 234 2.59 -8.64 16.72
CA LEU A 234 1.72 -9.02 17.85
C LEU A 234 0.24 -9.18 17.47
N PRO A 235 -0.39 -8.24 16.73
CA PRO A 235 -1.76 -8.43 16.23
C PRO A 235 -1.94 -9.67 15.33
N LEU A 236 -0.92 -10.02 14.54
CA LEU A 236 -0.93 -11.24 13.72
C LEU A 236 -0.74 -12.50 14.56
N LEU A 237 0.15 -12.46 15.54
CA LEU A 237 0.42 -13.54 16.49
C LEU A 237 -0.84 -13.92 17.26
N ALA A 238 -1.64 -12.94 17.68
CA ALA A 238 -2.92 -13.16 18.36
C ALA A 238 -3.94 -13.93 17.49
N LYS A 239 -3.76 -13.92 16.17
CA LYS A 239 -4.56 -14.70 15.20
C LYS A 239 -3.89 -16.03 14.82
N GLY A 240 -2.76 -16.38 15.43
CA GLY A 240 -1.98 -17.57 15.09
C GLY A 240 -1.12 -17.43 13.84
N ILE A 241 -0.88 -16.21 13.37
CA ILE A 241 -0.26 -15.93 12.07
C ILE A 241 1.16 -15.42 12.27
N ILE A 242 2.13 -16.07 11.62
CA ILE A 242 3.55 -15.70 11.66
C ILE A 242 4.02 -15.46 10.23
N LEU A 243 4.33 -14.21 9.91
CA LEU A 243 4.78 -13.78 8.58
C LEU A 243 6.28 -13.43 8.54
N LEU A 244 7.05 -13.82 9.56
CA LEU A 244 8.49 -13.57 9.57
C LEU A 244 9.19 -14.29 8.41
N PRO A 245 10.24 -13.70 7.80
CA PRO A 245 10.96 -14.32 6.69
C PRO A 245 11.53 -15.70 7.04
N ALA A 246 11.22 -16.70 6.20
CA ALA A 246 11.63 -18.08 6.42
C ALA A 246 13.15 -18.25 6.44
N ASP A 247 13.85 -17.51 5.57
CA ASP A 247 15.30 -17.52 5.48
C ASP A 247 15.98 -17.03 6.78
N LEU A 248 15.39 -16.06 7.48
CA LEU A 248 15.87 -15.61 8.78
C LEU A 248 15.44 -16.52 9.92
N LEU A 249 14.26 -17.15 9.83
CA LEU A 249 13.87 -18.17 10.79
C LEU A 249 14.87 -19.33 10.78
N GLU A 250 15.25 -19.81 9.59
CA GLU A 250 16.27 -20.85 9.41
C GLU A 250 17.63 -20.39 9.95
N LEU A 251 18.06 -19.17 9.59
CA LEU A 251 19.32 -18.56 10.03
C LEU A 251 19.50 -18.57 11.56
N HIS A 252 18.41 -18.29 12.27
CA HIS A 252 18.40 -18.20 13.74
C HIS A 252 17.91 -19.50 14.41
N ASN A 253 17.82 -20.61 13.67
CA ASN A 253 17.34 -21.92 14.15
C ASN A 253 15.95 -21.87 14.84
N LEU A 254 15.07 -21.02 14.32
CA LEU A 254 13.72 -20.81 14.81
C LEU A 254 12.68 -21.57 13.96
N THR A 255 11.64 -22.06 14.63
CA THR A 255 10.44 -22.56 13.96
C THR A 255 9.24 -21.67 14.31
N PRO A 256 8.19 -21.59 13.47
CA PRO A 256 6.99 -20.82 13.78
C PRO A 256 6.38 -21.20 15.14
N ASP A 257 6.38 -22.49 15.51
CA ASP A 257 5.89 -22.95 16.82
C ASP A 257 6.70 -22.37 18.00
N ARG A 258 8.03 -22.31 17.89
CA ARG A 258 8.88 -21.72 18.92
C ARG A 258 8.62 -20.22 19.07
N VAL A 259 8.50 -19.51 17.95
CA VAL A 259 8.16 -18.08 17.92
C VAL A 259 6.77 -17.85 18.54
N TYR A 260 5.79 -18.69 18.23
CA TYR A 260 4.44 -18.62 18.80
C TYR A 260 4.45 -18.80 20.32
N LYS A 261 5.15 -19.84 20.79
CA LYS A 261 5.29 -20.17 22.22
C LYS A 261 6.27 -19.26 22.97
N ARG A 262 6.86 -18.26 22.31
CA ARG A 262 7.88 -17.35 22.86
C ARG A 262 9.10 -18.07 23.44
N LYS A 263 9.46 -19.21 22.85
CA LYS A 263 10.72 -19.91 23.14
C LYS A 263 11.85 -19.25 22.36
N ASP A 264 13.07 -19.31 22.90
CA ASP A 264 14.28 -18.78 22.27
C ASP A 264 14.18 -17.26 21.94
N SER A 265 13.65 -16.46 22.89
CA SER A 265 13.41 -15.02 22.70
C SER A 265 14.66 -14.23 22.27
N ALA A 266 15.86 -14.67 22.66
CA ALA A 266 17.11 -14.07 22.22
C ALA A 266 17.35 -14.25 20.71
N ALA A 267 17.04 -15.43 20.15
CA ALA A 267 17.16 -15.68 18.71
C ALA A 267 16.11 -14.86 17.92
N VAL A 268 14.89 -14.72 18.45
CA VAL A 268 13.86 -13.85 17.84
C VAL A 268 14.33 -12.39 17.83
N THR A 269 14.96 -11.94 18.91
CA THR A 269 15.51 -10.58 19.04
C THR A 269 16.62 -10.34 18.00
N ASN A 270 17.51 -11.32 17.81
CA ASN A 270 18.56 -11.23 16.79
C ASN A 270 17.98 -11.22 15.36
N LEU A 271 16.95 -12.02 15.09
CA LEU A 271 16.22 -11.99 13.81
C LEU A 271 15.67 -10.59 13.51
N VAL A 272 15.03 -9.95 14.50
CA VAL A 272 14.46 -8.60 14.36
C VAL A 272 15.55 -7.56 14.17
N ARG A 273 16.69 -7.76 14.84
CA ARG A 273 17.88 -6.92 14.66
C ARG A 273 18.39 -7.01 13.23
N ASP A 274 18.51 -8.21 12.66
CA ASP A 274 18.92 -8.43 11.27
C ASP A 274 17.93 -7.86 10.25
N MET A 275 16.62 -7.89 10.54
CA MET A 275 15.60 -7.20 9.72
C MET A 275 15.69 -5.67 9.80
N THR A 276 16.19 -5.12 10.90
CA THR A 276 16.19 -3.67 11.15
C THR A 276 17.51 -3.01 10.75
N GLN A 277 18.65 -3.61 11.08
CA GLN A 277 19.97 -3.03 10.89
C GLN A 277 21.09 -4.04 10.61
N ALA A 278 22.23 -3.50 10.16
CA ALA A 278 23.51 -4.23 10.07
C ALA A 278 23.95 -4.70 11.41
N SER A 279 23.76 -5.98 11.70
CA SER A 279 24.30 -6.58 12.90
C SER A 279 25.06 -7.83 12.48
N PHE A 280 26.37 -7.65 12.33
CA PHE A 280 27.29 -8.77 12.29
C PHE A 280 27.29 -9.42 13.66
N SER A 281 26.84 -10.67 13.73
CA SER A 281 27.05 -11.50 14.91
C SER A 281 28.30 -12.36 14.69
N ASP A 282 29.35 -12.11 15.47
CA ASP A 282 30.60 -12.86 15.39
C ASP A 282 30.39 -14.37 15.63
N GLN A 283 29.37 -14.71 16.42
CA GLN A 283 28.99 -16.08 16.75
C GLN A 283 28.55 -16.93 15.53
N LEU A 284 27.83 -16.33 14.58
CA LEU A 284 27.35 -17.03 13.38
C LEU A 284 28.46 -17.20 12.32
N ILE A 285 29.42 -16.27 12.25
CA ILE A 285 30.61 -16.42 11.40
C ILE A 285 31.48 -17.56 11.91
N LEU A 286 31.65 -17.69 13.23
CA LEU A 286 32.42 -18.79 13.82
C LEU A 286 31.79 -20.16 13.55
N GLN A 287 30.46 -20.24 13.47
CA GLN A 287 29.76 -21.49 13.15
C GLN A 287 29.77 -21.85 11.66
N HIS A 288 29.70 -20.88 10.74
CA HIS A 288 29.46 -21.14 9.32
C HIS A 288 30.59 -20.68 8.37
N GLY A 289 31.69 -20.14 8.88
CA GLY A 289 32.89 -19.85 8.09
C GLY A 289 32.80 -18.69 7.10
N TRP A 290 33.77 -18.60 6.18
CA TRP A 290 33.94 -17.44 5.28
C TRP A 290 32.87 -17.32 4.19
N TRP A 291 32.33 -18.43 3.68
CA TRP A 291 31.24 -18.40 2.67
C TRP A 291 29.96 -17.78 3.25
N TYR A 292 29.72 -17.99 4.54
CA TYR A 292 28.60 -17.39 5.26
C TYR A 292 28.72 -15.87 5.25
N ARG A 293 29.91 -15.32 5.55
CA ARG A 293 30.16 -13.88 5.47
C ARG A 293 29.80 -13.29 4.09
N LYS A 294 30.09 -14.00 2.99
CA LYS A 294 29.77 -13.53 1.63
C LYS A 294 28.27 -13.51 1.35
N ILE A 295 27.53 -14.55 1.76
CA ILE A 295 26.06 -14.61 1.63
C ILE A 295 25.38 -13.61 2.58
N TYR A 296 25.90 -13.49 3.80
CA TYR A 296 25.41 -12.59 4.85
C TYR A 296 25.53 -11.12 4.43
N VAL A 297 26.67 -10.72 3.82
CA VAL A 297 26.87 -9.36 3.27
C VAL A 297 25.87 -9.02 2.16
N LEU A 298 25.56 -9.98 1.27
CA LEU A 298 24.59 -9.75 0.19
C LEU A 298 23.17 -9.54 0.76
N ARG A 299 22.77 -10.32 1.77
CA ARG A 299 21.47 -10.18 2.45
C ARG A 299 21.37 -8.89 3.27
N PHE A 300 22.51 -8.39 3.75
CA PHE A 300 22.59 -7.17 4.54
C PHE A 300 22.18 -5.90 3.77
N THR A 301 22.14 -5.96 2.44
CA THR A 301 21.67 -4.82 1.62
C THR A 301 20.16 -4.58 1.73
N GLN A 302 19.37 -5.58 2.13
CA GLN A 302 17.91 -5.57 2.10
C GLN A 302 17.30 -5.34 3.48
N VAL A 303 17.84 -4.38 4.22
CA VAL A 303 17.48 -4.11 5.61
C VAL A 303 16.87 -2.72 5.74
N ALA A 304 15.91 -2.56 6.66
CA ALA A 304 15.10 -1.35 6.75
C ALA A 304 15.95 -0.06 6.83
N LEU A 305 17.00 -0.03 7.68
CA LEU A 305 17.87 1.14 7.78
C LEU A 305 18.65 1.46 6.50
N VAL A 306 19.06 0.45 5.73
CA VAL A 306 19.79 0.65 4.47
C VAL A 306 18.87 1.32 3.46
N HIS A 307 17.65 0.83 3.31
CA HIS A 307 16.64 1.40 2.43
C HIS A 307 16.26 2.83 2.82
N ILE A 308 16.07 3.13 4.11
CA ILE A 308 15.80 4.50 4.58
C ILE A 308 16.94 5.45 4.21
N GLN A 309 18.18 5.00 4.41
CA GLN A 309 19.36 5.80 4.08
C GLN A 309 19.49 6.01 2.57
N ALA A 310 19.24 4.97 1.76
CA ALA A 310 19.24 5.06 0.31
C ALA A 310 18.20 6.07 -0.19
N SER A 311 16.96 6.00 0.32
CA SER A 311 15.92 6.99 0.04
C SER A 311 16.40 8.41 0.39
N ARG A 312 16.89 8.62 1.62
CA ARG A 312 17.33 9.95 2.10
C ARG A 312 18.51 10.54 1.33
N LYS A 313 19.42 9.72 0.80
CA LYS A 313 20.53 10.19 -0.05
C LYS A 313 20.02 10.89 -1.31
N LEU A 314 18.86 10.49 -1.82
CA LEU A 314 18.23 11.09 -3.00
C LEU A 314 17.47 12.39 -2.67
N SER A 315 17.33 12.75 -1.40
CA SER A 315 16.53 13.91 -0.95
C SER A 315 16.94 15.23 -1.62
N SER A 316 18.23 15.43 -1.90
CA SER A 316 18.73 16.63 -2.59
C SER A 316 18.23 16.74 -4.04
N LEU A 317 18.05 15.60 -4.72
CA LEU A 317 17.59 15.51 -6.11
C LEU A 317 16.05 15.57 -6.22
N VAL A 318 15.32 15.32 -5.13
CA VAL A 318 13.85 15.38 -5.09
C VAL A 318 13.37 16.83 -4.93
N PRO A 319 12.46 17.32 -5.79
CA PRO A 319 11.82 18.63 -5.63
C PRO A 319 11.13 18.78 -4.27
N ARG A 320 11.29 19.94 -3.63
CA ARG A 320 10.72 20.23 -2.30
C ARG A 320 9.23 19.88 -2.16
N PRO A 321 8.34 20.17 -3.13
CA PRO A 321 6.92 19.84 -3.01
C PRO A 321 6.65 18.34 -2.89
N LEU A 322 7.46 17.48 -3.52
CA LEU A 322 7.27 16.03 -3.52
C LEU A 322 7.79 15.36 -2.23
N ARG A 323 8.67 16.03 -1.49
CA ARG A 323 9.25 15.50 -0.25
C ARG A 323 8.19 15.24 0.83
N SER A 324 7.02 15.88 0.77
CA SER A 324 5.95 15.65 1.73
C SER A 324 5.34 14.25 1.66
N CYS A 325 5.32 13.59 0.49
CA CYS A 325 4.88 12.18 0.40
C CYS A 325 5.83 11.26 1.16
N LEU A 326 7.14 11.51 1.04
CA LEU A 326 8.17 10.70 1.69
C LEU A 326 8.25 10.99 3.19
N ALA A 327 7.91 12.21 3.63
CA ALA A 327 7.95 12.63 5.03
C ALA A 327 7.00 11.84 5.93
N ALA A 328 5.83 11.44 5.43
CA ALA A 328 4.87 10.64 6.19
C ALA A 328 5.42 9.26 6.51
N SER A 329 5.67 8.47 5.47
CA SER A 329 6.23 7.13 5.59
C SER A 329 7.58 7.13 6.31
N GLY A 330 8.45 8.10 6.02
CA GLY A 330 9.73 8.26 6.71
C GLY A 330 9.59 8.52 8.21
N SER A 331 8.64 9.34 8.64
CA SER A 331 8.39 9.62 10.07
C SER A 331 7.81 8.42 10.81
N VAL A 332 6.90 7.69 10.17
CA VAL A 332 6.35 6.44 10.72
C VAL A 332 7.48 5.43 10.89
N VAL A 333 8.28 5.23 9.85
CA VAL A 333 9.42 4.31 9.87
C VAL A 333 10.44 4.70 10.95
N ASP A 334 10.84 5.97 11.04
CA ASP A 334 11.73 6.46 12.11
C ASP A 334 11.19 6.12 13.50
N THR A 335 9.88 6.24 13.69
CA THR A 335 9.22 5.99 14.98
C THR A 335 9.21 4.52 15.33
N ILE A 336 8.94 3.66 14.35
CA ILE A 336 9.00 2.21 14.57
C ILE A 336 10.45 1.82 14.87
N VAL A 337 11.43 2.31 14.10
CA VAL A 337 12.86 2.04 14.35
C VAL A 337 13.27 2.47 15.77
N ASN A 338 12.90 3.68 16.20
CA ASN A 338 13.20 4.16 17.55
C ASN A 338 12.51 3.32 18.62
N SER A 339 11.27 2.87 18.38
CA SER A 339 10.53 2.01 19.30
C SER A 339 11.18 0.64 19.42
N VAL A 340 11.57 0.04 18.30
CA VAL A 340 12.29 -1.25 18.23
C VAL A 340 13.62 -1.16 18.96
N LYS A 341 14.41 -0.09 18.76
CA LYS A 341 15.67 0.13 19.50
C LYS A 341 15.45 0.31 21.00
N LYS A 342 14.40 1.03 21.40
CA LYS A 342 14.08 1.28 22.81
C LYS A 342 13.76 0.00 23.58
N VAL A 343 13.18 -1.00 22.92
CA VAL A 343 12.86 -2.31 23.50
C VAL A 343 13.92 -3.37 23.22
N ASP A 344 15.11 -2.95 22.81
CA ASP A 344 16.21 -3.83 22.39
C ASP A 344 15.73 -4.96 21.46
N TYR A 345 15.01 -4.58 20.39
CA TYR A 345 14.53 -5.48 19.33
C TYR A 345 13.55 -6.58 19.79
N ASN A 346 13.01 -6.47 21.01
CA ASN A 346 11.96 -7.36 21.49
C ASN A 346 10.63 -7.12 20.74
N ILE A 347 10.30 -8.02 19.81
CA ILE A 347 9.08 -7.94 18.99
C ILE A 347 7.78 -8.19 19.77
N TYR A 348 7.87 -8.75 20.99
CA TYR A 348 6.70 -9.03 21.83
C TYR A 348 6.26 -7.84 22.68
N ASP A 349 6.96 -6.70 22.61
CA ASP A 349 6.62 -5.51 23.38
C ASP A 349 5.42 -4.75 22.76
N PRO A 350 4.35 -4.48 23.53
CA PRO A 350 3.17 -3.77 23.03
C PRO A 350 3.46 -2.31 22.64
N ILE A 351 4.58 -1.72 23.06
CA ILE A 351 4.96 -0.36 22.66
C ILE A 351 5.08 -0.21 21.14
N LEU A 352 5.43 -1.30 20.43
CA LEU A 352 5.57 -1.31 18.98
C LEU A 352 4.24 -1.02 18.27
N GLN A 353 3.10 -1.27 18.93
CA GLN A 353 1.77 -1.00 18.39
C GLN A 353 1.28 0.44 18.62
N LYS A 354 1.99 1.23 19.45
CA LYS A 354 1.54 2.57 19.79
C LYS A 354 1.69 3.51 18.59
N SER A 355 0.65 4.26 18.29
CA SER A 355 0.68 5.31 17.26
C SER A 355 1.59 6.46 17.66
N HIS A 356 2.14 7.17 16.67
CA HIS A 356 3.03 8.31 16.88
C HIS A 356 2.24 9.54 17.40
N PRO A 357 2.36 9.94 18.70
CA PRO A 357 1.49 10.97 19.28
C PRO A 357 1.76 12.38 18.72
N PHE A 358 3.02 12.68 18.37
CA PHE A 358 3.45 13.99 17.87
C PHE A 358 3.74 14.01 16.35
N LEU A 359 3.13 13.11 15.58
CA LEU A 359 3.45 12.96 14.15
C LEU A 359 3.22 14.25 13.37
N ILE A 360 2.10 14.94 13.59
CA ILE A 360 1.79 16.19 12.88
C ILE A 360 2.86 17.28 13.10
N TRP A 361 3.43 17.38 14.30
CA TRP A 361 4.49 18.35 14.60
C TRP A 361 5.80 17.97 13.90
N SER A 362 6.13 16.69 13.90
CA SER A 362 7.27 16.15 13.14
C SER A 362 7.13 16.45 11.64
N LEU A 363 5.94 16.23 11.07
CA LEU A 363 5.66 16.49 9.66
C LEU A 363 5.76 17.98 9.31
N LEU A 364 5.24 18.87 10.17
CA LEU A 364 5.36 20.31 9.97
C LEU A 364 6.82 20.76 10.01
N LEU A 365 7.60 20.27 10.98
CA LEU A 365 9.03 20.58 11.09
C LEU A 365 9.80 20.08 9.87
N LYS A 366 9.56 18.83 9.44
CA LYS A 366 10.18 18.23 8.25
C LYS A 366 9.84 19.00 6.97
N LYS A 367 8.58 19.44 6.83
CA LYS A 367 8.15 20.30 5.72
C LYS A 367 8.92 21.63 5.69
N ILE A 368 9.09 22.28 6.84
CA ILE A 368 9.85 23.54 6.97
C ILE A 368 11.32 23.32 6.61
N LEU A 369 11.93 22.23 7.11
CA LEU A 369 13.34 21.89 6.85
C LEU A 369 13.58 21.32 5.45
N GLY A 370 12.52 20.99 4.71
CA GLY A 370 12.61 20.31 3.41
C GLY A 370 13.25 18.92 3.51
N ARG A 371 13.07 18.22 4.64
CA ARG A 371 13.63 16.87 4.92
C ARG A 371 12.51 15.86 5.07
N TYR A 372 12.83 14.57 5.01
CA TYR A 372 11.90 13.48 5.28
C TYR A 372 12.54 12.33 6.07
#